data_AF-A0A3B0PRW7-F1
#
_entry.id   AF-A0A3B0PRW7-F1
#
_cell.length_a   1.000
_cell.length_b   1.000
_cell.length_c   1.000
_cell.angle_alpha   90.00
_cell.angle_beta   90.00
_cell.angle_gamma   90.00
#
_symmetry.space_group_name_H-M   'P 1'
#
loop_
_entity.id
_entity.type
_entity.pdbx_description
1 polymer ?
#
loop_
_entity_poly.entity_id
_entity_poly.type
_entity_poly.pdbx_seq_one_letter_code
_entity_poly.pdbx_strand_id
1 'polypeptide(L)'
;MKQYFTGSLNSYKTSKMFEQIADYEVIYTLNERDALHLEERMIKENTPKYNIKLVYSSKSPYIKVFIDSKNLIKFGFSEKVSKKHNSENEFYYGPLFYNDEHKNFIDVLKSFYTYKEGILITKQSYREAKIIFDEIIEIFKFKNNDFVNKLYDEELRFASLFEFDNAIKYQKAQEFLRKTKEPQVTEIEKIFKVDYIVFKQINNIALVGVKSYNYGITTNFFIKYFYW
;
A
#
# COMPACT_ATOMS: atom_id res chain seq x y z
N MET A 1 -2.02 10.15 21.49
CA MET A 1 -2.92 10.98 22.33
C MET A 1 -2.33 11.33 23.68
N LYS A 2 -1.96 10.37 24.55
CA LYS A 2 -1.41 10.65 25.90
C LYS A 2 -0.34 11.75 25.93
N GLN A 3 0.59 11.72 24.97
CA GLN A 3 1.64 12.73 24.79
C GLN A 3 1.11 14.18 24.71
N TYR A 4 0.02 14.43 23.99
CA TYR A 4 -0.57 15.77 23.87
C TYR A 4 -1.17 16.27 25.19
N PHE A 5 -1.72 15.35 26.01
CA PHE A 5 -2.31 15.66 27.32
C PHE A 5 -1.28 15.75 28.45
N THR A 6 -0.12 15.09 28.32
CA THR A 6 0.94 15.12 29.33
C THR A 6 1.87 16.34 29.22
N GLY A 7 1.53 17.32 28.37
CA GLY A 7 2.18 18.63 28.37
C GLY A 7 3.51 18.71 27.61
N SER A 8 3.85 17.75 26.74
CA SER A 8 4.98 17.90 25.82
C SER A 8 4.59 18.85 24.68
N LEU A 9 4.57 20.15 24.97
CA LEU A 9 4.27 21.23 24.04
C LEU A 9 5.51 21.49 23.16
N ASN A 10 5.77 20.59 22.23
CA ASN A 10 6.96 20.63 21.38
C ASN A 10 6.94 21.76 20.33
N SER A 11 5.84 22.51 20.20
CA SER A 11 5.75 23.69 19.32
C SER A 11 4.57 24.62 19.67
N TYR A 12 4.71 25.92 19.39
CA TYR A 12 3.63 26.92 19.52
C TYR A 12 2.33 26.52 18.80
N LYS A 13 2.46 25.89 17.62
CA LYS A 13 1.30 25.40 16.85
C LYS A 13 0.52 24.33 17.61
N THR A 14 1.22 23.46 18.34
CA THR A 14 0.60 22.39 19.13
C THR A 14 -0.23 22.97 20.28
N SER A 15 0.31 23.95 21.02
CA SER A 15 -0.41 24.62 22.10
C SER A 15 -1.67 25.32 21.60
N LYS A 16 -1.56 26.09 20.50
CA LYS A 16 -2.69 26.82 19.91
C LYS A 16 -3.75 25.91 19.30
N MET A 17 -3.34 24.78 18.72
CA MET A 17 -4.27 23.74 18.29
C MET A 17 -5.05 23.22 19.50
N PHE A 18 -4.36 22.86 20.58
CA PHE A 18 -4.95 22.27 21.77
C PHE A 18 -5.97 23.18 22.46
N GLU A 19 -5.69 24.50 22.54
CA GLU A 19 -6.64 25.52 23.04
C GLU A 19 -7.96 25.57 22.26
N GLN A 20 -7.98 25.11 21.00
CA GLN A 20 -9.12 25.21 20.09
C GLN A 20 -9.82 23.86 19.85
N ILE A 21 -9.38 22.77 20.49
CA ILE A 21 -10.00 21.46 20.35
C ILE A 21 -11.36 21.47 21.06
N ALA A 22 -12.44 21.26 20.31
CA ALA A 22 -13.76 20.98 20.86
C ALA A 22 -14.04 19.46 20.93
N ASP A 23 -13.50 18.69 19.99
CA ASP A 23 -13.70 17.25 19.86
C ASP A 23 -12.56 16.59 19.06
N TYR A 24 -12.47 15.27 19.09
CA TYR A 24 -11.53 14.49 18.29
C TYR A 24 -12.13 13.16 17.79
N GLU A 25 -11.62 12.67 16.67
CA GLU A 25 -11.99 11.38 16.09
C GLU A 25 -10.76 10.48 15.96
N VAL A 26 -10.95 9.17 16.08
CA VAL A 26 -9.90 8.16 15.86
C VAL A 26 -10.41 7.13 14.86
N ILE A 27 -9.70 6.99 13.75
CA ILE A 27 -9.98 6.01 12.71
C ILE A 27 -8.92 4.91 12.79
N TYR A 28 -9.35 3.66 13.01
CA TYR A 28 -8.46 2.51 13.00
C TYR A 28 -8.23 2.03 11.58
N THR A 29 -6.98 1.69 11.26
CA THR A 29 -6.57 1.10 9.98
C THR A 29 -5.91 -0.26 10.22
N LEU A 30 -5.88 -1.10 9.20
CA LEU A 30 -5.39 -2.49 9.31
C LEU A 30 -3.87 -2.56 9.46
N ASN A 31 -3.16 -1.61 8.86
CA ASN A 31 -1.71 -1.52 8.88
C ASN A 31 -1.25 -0.04 8.83
N GLU A 32 0.03 0.18 9.09
CA GLU A 32 0.66 1.51 9.09
C GLU A 32 0.58 2.21 7.73
N ARG A 33 0.67 1.44 6.64
CA ARG A 33 0.62 1.97 5.27
C ARG A 33 -0.76 2.57 4.94
N ASP A 34 -1.83 1.90 5.37
CA ASP A 34 -3.20 2.38 5.21
C ASP A 34 -3.46 3.59 6.11
N ALA A 35 -2.88 3.62 7.31
CA ALA A 35 -2.90 4.81 8.18
C ALA A 35 -2.31 6.03 7.46
N LEU A 36 -1.14 5.85 6.83
CA LEU A 36 -0.45 6.92 6.10
C LEU A 36 -1.24 7.39 4.87
N HIS A 37 -1.85 6.46 4.12
CA HIS A 37 -2.70 6.83 2.97
C HIS A 37 -3.94 7.61 3.41
N LEU A 38 -4.60 7.16 4.49
CA LEU A 38 -5.77 7.83 5.04
C LEU A 38 -5.40 9.22 5.56
N GLU A 39 -4.27 9.37 6.26
CA GLU A 39 -3.76 10.66 6.73
C GLU A 39 -3.55 11.63 5.55
N GLU A 40 -2.82 11.20 4.51
CA GLU A 40 -2.54 12.04 3.35
C GLU A 40 -3.84 12.50 2.67
N ARG A 41 -4.80 11.59 2.53
CA ARG A 41 -6.13 11.88 1.98
C ARG A 41 -6.90 12.89 2.84
N MET A 42 -6.97 12.68 4.15
CA MET A 42 -7.66 13.58 5.09
C MET A 42 -7.06 14.99 5.10
N ILE A 43 -5.74 15.10 5.00
CA ILE A 43 -5.04 16.38 4.87
C ILE A 43 -5.41 17.08 3.56
N LYS A 44 -5.47 16.34 2.45
CA LYS A 44 -5.84 16.89 1.13
C LYS A 44 -7.28 17.35 1.08
N GLU A 45 -8.21 16.56 1.63
CA GLU A 45 -9.65 16.84 1.60
C GLU A 45 -10.04 17.98 2.55
N ASN A 46 -9.48 18.02 3.75
CA ASN A 46 -9.90 18.96 4.80
C ASN A 46 -8.97 20.17 4.97
N THR A 47 -7.73 20.08 4.47
CA THR A 47 -6.69 21.11 4.61
C THR A 47 -6.56 21.72 6.02
N PRO A 48 -6.34 20.91 7.08
CA PRO A 48 -6.40 21.38 8.47
C PRO A 48 -5.40 22.51 8.75
N LYS A 49 -5.86 23.55 9.46
CA LYS A 49 -5.09 24.78 9.76
C LYS A 49 -3.72 24.53 10.40
N TYR A 50 -3.63 23.53 11.29
CA TYR A 50 -2.43 23.25 12.08
C TYR A 50 -1.49 22.24 11.40
N ASN A 51 -1.91 21.60 10.31
CA ASN A 51 -1.04 20.73 9.52
C ASN A 51 0.00 21.55 8.75
N ILE A 52 1.28 21.16 8.87
CA ILE A 52 2.34 21.78 8.09
C ILE A 52 2.22 21.26 6.66
N LYS A 53 1.99 22.17 5.71
CA LYS A 53 2.08 21.84 4.29
C LYS A 53 3.52 21.51 3.95
N LEU A 54 3.81 20.26 3.66
CA LEU A 54 5.07 19.87 3.06
C LEU A 54 5.08 20.38 1.62
N VAL A 55 6.03 21.24 1.29
CA VAL A 55 6.20 21.86 -0.05
C VAL A 55 6.46 20.79 -1.11
N TYR A 56 7.00 19.65 -0.71
CA TYR A 56 7.18 18.46 -1.53
C TYR A 56 6.17 17.40 -1.09
N SER A 57 4.92 17.49 -1.58
CA SER A 57 4.07 16.32 -1.63
C SER A 57 4.75 15.34 -2.59
N SER A 58 5.40 14.31 -2.05
CA SER A 58 5.81 13.15 -2.83
C SER A 58 4.54 12.58 -3.46
N LYS A 59 4.30 12.92 -4.72
CA LYS A 59 3.16 12.42 -5.46
C LYS A 59 3.28 10.91 -5.47
N SER A 60 2.28 10.19 -4.95
CA SER A 60 2.26 8.73 -4.90
C SER A 60 2.38 8.20 -6.34
N PRO A 61 3.56 7.73 -6.77
CA PRO A 61 3.74 7.39 -8.16
C PRO A 61 3.18 5.99 -8.40
N TYR A 62 2.65 5.79 -9.58
CA TYR A 62 2.36 4.49 -10.14
C TYR A 62 3.62 3.99 -10.86
N ILE A 63 3.96 2.72 -10.69
CA ILE A 63 4.90 2.04 -11.57
C ILE A 63 4.19 1.82 -12.90
N LYS A 64 4.73 2.37 -13.97
CA LYS A 64 4.27 2.16 -15.34
C LYS A 64 5.18 1.12 -16.00
N VAL A 65 4.59 0.05 -16.51
CA VAL A 65 5.25 -0.90 -17.42
C VAL A 65 4.61 -0.74 -18.79
N PHE A 66 5.42 -0.65 -19.85
CA PHE A 66 4.86 -0.56 -21.20
C PHE A 66 5.78 -1.14 -22.27
N ILE A 67 5.17 -1.53 -23.39
CA ILE A 67 5.85 -1.91 -24.63
C ILE A 67 6.01 -0.64 -25.48
N ASP A 68 7.24 -0.26 -25.81
CA ASP A 68 7.50 0.91 -26.67
C ASP A 68 7.29 0.61 -28.16
N SER A 69 7.43 1.63 -29.01
CA SER A 69 7.27 1.49 -30.47
C SER A 69 8.30 0.58 -31.15
N LYS A 70 9.40 0.23 -30.46
CA LYS A 70 10.41 -0.72 -30.90
C LYS A 70 10.17 -2.12 -30.32
N ASN A 71 9.00 -2.35 -29.74
CA ASN A 71 8.60 -3.55 -29.02
C ASN A 71 9.44 -3.83 -27.76
N LEU A 72 10.15 -2.87 -27.19
CA LEU A 72 10.98 -3.10 -25.99
C LEU A 72 10.18 -2.82 -24.72
N ILE A 73 10.44 -3.60 -23.66
CA ILE A 73 9.83 -3.38 -22.34
C ILE A 73 10.52 -2.21 -21.65
N LYS A 74 9.71 -1.27 -21.17
CA LYS A 74 10.16 -0.09 -20.43
C LYS A 74 9.41 0.03 -19.11
N PHE A 75 10.13 0.56 -18.13
CA PHE A 75 9.62 0.86 -16.80
C PHE A 75 9.71 2.37 -16.58
N GLY A 76 8.72 2.95 -15.93
CA GLY A 76 8.71 4.35 -15.53
C GLY A 76 7.87 4.57 -14.28
N PHE A 77 7.92 5.80 -13.77
CA PHE A 77 7.03 6.25 -12.71
C PHE A 77 6.08 7.31 -13.29
N SER A 78 4.80 7.21 -12.96
CA SER A 78 3.78 8.18 -13.38
C SER A 78 2.98 8.66 -12.20
N GLU A 79 2.72 9.96 -12.11
CA GLU A 79 1.90 10.53 -11.03
C GLU A 79 0.41 10.23 -11.20
N LYS A 80 -0.01 9.89 -12.43
CA LYS A 80 -1.41 9.63 -12.79
C LYS A 80 -1.49 8.46 -13.75
N VAL A 81 -2.56 7.68 -13.64
CA VAL A 81 -2.93 6.72 -14.68
C VAL A 81 -3.48 7.50 -15.88
N SER A 82 -2.97 7.20 -17.08
CA SER A 82 -3.45 7.87 -18.30
C SER A 82 -4.91 7.51 -18.56
N LYS A 83 -5.74 8.53 -18.87
CA LYS A 83 -7.15 8.31 -19.28
C LYS A 83 -7.27 7.56 -20.61
N LYS A 84 -6.23 7.61 -21.46
CA LYS A 84 -6.12 6.91 -22.74
C LYS A 84 -5.16 5.72 -22.64
N HIS A 85 -5.07 5.06 -21.49
CA HIS A 85 -4.20 3.90 -21.34
C HIS A 85 -4.70 2.77 -22.24
N ASN A 86 -3.78 2.14 -22.98
CA ASN A 86 -4.06 0.91 -23.69
C ASN A 86 -3.62 -0.26 -22.79
N SER A 87 -4.58 -0.97 -22.21
CA SER A 87 -4.33 -2.12 -21.33
C SER A 87 -3.56 -3.26 -22.02
N GLU A 88 -3.52 -3.30 -23.34
CA GLU A 88 -2.75 -4.30 -24.09
C GLU A 88 -1.25 -4.07 -23.99
N ASN A 89 -0.80 -2.81 -23.91
CA ASN A 89 0.61 -2.44 -24.01
C ASN A 89 1.10 -1.56 -22.84
N GLU A 90 0.21 -1.13 -21.95
CA GLU A 90 0.52 -0.32 -20.77
C GLU A 90 -0.15 -0.89 -19.53
N PHE A 91 0.62 -1.00 -18.46
CA PHE A 91 0.15 -1.44 -17.15
C PHE A 91 0.63 -0.46 -16.08
N TYR A 92 -0.23 -0.17 -15.11
CA TYR A 92 0.06 0.73 -14.00
C TYR A 92 -0.16 -0.02 -12.68
N TYR A 93 0.83 0.01 -11.80
CA TYR A 93 0.79 -0.59 -10.48
C TYR A 93 0.95 0.47 -9.38
N GLY A 94 0.01 0.56 -8.45
CA GLY A 94 -0.02 1.58 -7.40
C GLY A 94 -1.44 2.03 -7.04
N PRO A 95 -1.60 3.13 -6.29
CA PRO A 95 -0.59 4.13 -5.90
C PRO A 95 0.40 3.62 -4.85
N LEU A 96 1.64 4.13 -4.91
CA LEU A 96 2.74 3.72 -4.04
C LEU A 96 3.30 4.91 -3.25
N PHE A 97 3.86 4.66 -2.07
CA PHE A 97 4.73 5.65 -1.43
C PHE A 97 6.09 5.59 -2.11
N TYR A 98 6.61 6.72 -2.58
CA TYR A 98 7.93 6.71 -3.22
C TYR A 98 8.99 6.31 -2.18
N ASN A 99 9.49 5.08 -2.28
CA ASN A 99 10.55 4.55 -1.43
C ASN A 99 11.60 3.83 -2.30
N ASP A 100 12.79 3.61 -1.73
CA ASP A 100 13.89 2.94 -2.45
C ASP A 100 13.58 1.48 -2.79
N GLU A 101 12.64 0.83 -2.09
CA GLU A 101 12.25 -0.56 -2.32
C GLU A 101 11.60 -0.76 -3.69
N HIS A 102 10.71 0.15 -4.10
CA HIS A 102 10.06 0.08 -5.42
C HIS A 102 11.07 0.24 -6.57
N LYS A 103 12.02 1.16 -6.41
CA LYS A 103 13.10 1.36 -7.39
C LYS A 103 13.98 0.12 -7.49
N ASN A 104 14.36 -0.45 -6.34
CA ASN A 104 15.12 -1.70 -6.29
C ASN A 104 14.40 -2.84 -7.03
N PHE A 105 13.10 -3.01 -6.79
CA PHE A 105 12.32 -4.06 -7.45
C PHE A 105 12.25 -3.88 -8.97
N ILE A 106 12.07 -2.64 -9.45
CA ILE A 106 12.11 -2.35 -10.90
C ILE A 106 13.48 -2.67 -11.49
N ASP A 107 14.57 -2.35 -10.80
CA ASP A 107 15.91 -2.63 -11.30
C ASP A 107 16.22 -4.14 -11.33
N VAL A 108 15.61 -4.93 -10.45
CA VAL A 108 15.61 -6.40 -10.54
C VAL A 108 14.80 -6.86 -11.76
N LEU A 109 13.58 -6.36 -11.98
CA LEU A 109 12.78 -6.71 -13.16
C LEU A 109 13.51 -6.38 -14.47
N LYS A 110 14.15 -5.20 -14.54
CA LYS A 110 14.99 -4.85 -15.70
C LYS A 110 16.07 -5.90 -15.92
N SER A 111 16.76 -6.34 -14.86
CA SER A 111 17.85 -7.32 -14.94
C SER A 111 17.38 -8.65 -15.56
N PHE A 112 16.17 -9.11 -15.25
CA PHE A 112 15.58 -10.33 -15.85
C PHE A 112 15.07 -10.14 -17.27
N TYR A 113 14.41 -9.02 -17.57
CA TYR A 113 13.56 -8.91 -18.76
C TYR A 113 14.08 -7.95 -19.83
N THR A 114 15.06 -7.11 -19.50
CA THR A 114 15.63 -6.13 -20.45
C THR A 114 17.09 -6.41 -20.79
N TYR A 115 17.74 -7.34 -20.08
CA TYR A 115 19.09 -7.77 -20.34
C TYR A 115 19.12 -9.27 -20.64
N LYS A 116 20.04 -9.67 -21.52
CA LYS A 116 20.38 -11.07 -21.78
C LYS A 116 21.90 -11.19 -21.73
N GLU A 117 22.41 -12.08 -20.88
CA GLU A 117 23.86 -12.26 -20.68
C GLU A 117 24.59 -10.93 -20.35
N GLY A 118 23.93 -10.05 -19.59
CA GLY A 118 24.47 -8.74 -19.22
C GLY A 118 24.38 -7.65 -20.30
N ILE A 119 23.87 -7.97 -21.50
CA ILE A 119 23.73 -7.02 -22.61
C ILE A 119 22.27 -6.58 -22.73
N LEU A 120 22.06 -5.28 -22.89
CA LEU A 120 20.72 -4.70 -23.09
C LEU A 120 20.10 -5.23 -24.38
N ILE A 121 18.86 -5.72 -24.30
CA ILE A 121 18.08 -6.14 -25.46
C ILE A 121 17.71 -4.90 -26.27
N THR A 122 18.14 -4.87 -27.53
CA THR A 122 17.89 -3.74 -28.45
C THR A 122 16.85 -4.03 -29.52
N LYS A 123 16.53 -5.31 -29.75
CA LYS A 123 15.55 -5.77 -30.72
C LYS A 123 14.81 -6.99 -30.18
N GLN A 124 13.49 -6.97 -30.29
CA GLN A 124 12.62 -8.13 -30.05
C GLN A 124 11.34 -8.00 -30.89
N SER A 125 10.68 -9.12 -31.14
CA SER A 125 9.36 -9.11 -31.79
C SER A 125 8.28 -8.64 -30.82
N TYR A 126 7.16 -8.14 -31.36
CA TYR A 126 6.02 -7.77 -30.54
C TYR A 126 5.47 -8.95 -29.72
N ARG A 127 5.50 -10.17 -30.28
CA ARG A 127 5.01 -11.38 -29.58
C ARG A 127 5.86 -11.71 -28.35
N GLU A 128 7.19 -11.65 -28.49
CA GLU A 128 8.11 -11.86 -27.36
C GLU A 128 7.92 -10.78 -26.29
N ALA A 129 7.79 -9.52 -26.70
CA ALA A 129 7.50 -8.41 -25.81
C ALA A 129 6.21 -8.64 -25.03
N LYS A 130 5.16 -9.09 -25.71
CA LYS A 130 3.85 -9.33 -25.11
C LYS A 130 3.89 -10.44 -24.05
N ILE A 131 4.59 -11.53 -24.32
CA ILE A 131 4.78 -12.63 -23.35
C ILE A 131 5.48 -12.11 -22.08
N ILE A 132 6.58 -11.38 -22.24
CA ILE A 132 7.31 -10.78 -21.11
C ILE A 132 6.43 -9.80 -20.34
N PHE A 133 5.69 -8.96 -21.05
CA PHE A 133 4.78 -7.98 -20.44
C PHE A 133 3.69 -8.66 -19.60
N ASP A 134 3.09 -9.73 -20.12
CA ASP A 134 2.05 -10.48 -19.41
C ASP A 134 2.64 -11.22 -18.19
N GLU A 135 3.87 -11.77 -18.27
CA GLU A 135 4.58 -12.35 -17.11
C GLU A 135 4.82 -11.30 -16.01
N ILE A 136 5.24 -10.09 -16.38
CA ILE A 136 5.42 -8.97 -15.43
C ILE A 136 4.09 -8.59 -14.77
N ILE A 137 2.99 -8.56 -15.51
CA ILE A 137 1.65 -8.28 -14.95
C ILE A 137 1.27 -9.34 -13.92
N GLU A 138 1.51 -10.62 -14.22
CA GLU A 138 1.18 -11.71 -13.30
C GLU A 138 2.02 -11.69 -12.02
N ILE A 139 3.28 -11.22 -12.09
CA ILE A 139 4.13 -10.94 -10.93
C ILE A 139 3.50 -9.85 -10.05
N PHE A 140 3.11 -8.72 -10.63
CA PHE A 140 2.46 -7.63 -9.88
C PHE A 140 1.08 -7.98 -9.34
N LYS A 141 0.38 -8.95 -9.96
CA LYS A 141 -0.90 -9.50 -9.48
C LYS A 141 -0.74 -10.61 -8.45
N PHE A 142 0.49 -10.98 -8.08
CA PHE A 142 0.80 -12.05 -7.12
C PHE A 142 0.22 -13.42 -7.49
N LYS A 143 0.03 -13.68 -8.78
CA LYS A 143 -0.50 -14.95 -9.29
C LYS A 143 0.60 -15.95 -9.61
N ASN A 144 1.84 -15.47 -9.77
CA ASN A 144 2.98 -16.30 -10.13
C ASN A 144 3.91 -16.51 -8.92
N ASN A 145 3.88 -17.70 -8.32
CA ASN A 145 4.80 -18.07 -7.24
C ASN A 145 6.22 -18.39 -7.77
N ASP A 146 6.38 -18.72 -9.05
CA ASP A 146 7.67 -19.14 -9.62
C ASP A 146 8.68 -17.99 -9.64
N PHE A 147 8.22 -16.75 -9.80
CA PHE A 147 9.13 -15.61 -9.80
C PHE A 147 9.81 -15.39 -8.44
N VAL A 148 9.13 -15.70 -7.33
CA VAL A 148 9.75 -15.62 -5.99
C VAL A 148 10.89 -16.64 -5.88
N ASN A 149 10.70 -17.85 -6.41
CA ASN A 149 11.76 -18.87 -6.45
C ASN A 149 12.94 -18.40 -7.32
N LYS A 150 12.67 -17.82 -8.50
CA LYS A 150 13.73 -17.23 -9.36
C LYS A 150 14.55 -16.17 -8.62
N LEU A 151 13.91 -15.33 -7.79
CA LEU A 151 14.62 -14.32 -6.99
C LEU A 151 15.52 -14.96 -5.92
N TYR A 152 15.03 -16.01 -5.28
CA TYR A 152 15.79 -16.75 -4.26
C TYR A 152 17.00 -17.46 -4.85
N ASP A 153 16.83 -18.12 -6.00
CA ASP A 153 17.93 -18.79 -6.71
C ASP A 153 19.03 -17.79 -7.12
N GLU A 154 18.65 -16.61 -7.61
CA GLU A 154 19.61 -15.55 -7.92
C GLU A 154 20.31 -14.98 -6.67
N GLU A 155 19.59 -14.80 -5.56
CA GLU A 155 20.21 -14.41 -4.27
C GLU A 155 21.29 -15.43 -3.87
N LEU A 156 20.97 -16.72 -3.90
CA LEU A 156 21.93 -17.79 -3.58
C LEU A 156 23.11 -17.80 -4.54
N ARG A 157 22.86 -17.60 -5.85
CA ARG A 157 23.92 -17.52 -6.86
C ARG A 157 24.89 -16.39 -6.55
N PHE A 158 24.41 -15.17 -6.34
CA PHE A 158 25.27 -14.02 -6.02
C PHE A 158 25.97 -14.18 -4.67
N ALA A 159 25.30 -14.73 -3.66
CA ALA A 159 25.92 -15.02 -2.36
C ALA A 159 27.07 -16.03 -2.49
N SER A 160 26.91 -17.08 -3.31
CA SER A 160 27.97 -18.06 -3.58
C SER A 160 29.18 -17.48 -4.31
N LEU A 161 28.98 -16.39 -5.07
CA LEU A 161 30.01 -15.63 -5.76
C LEU A 161 30.63 -14.51 -4.91
N PHE A 162 30.23 -14.39 -3.64
CA PHE A 162 30.61 -13.30 -2.73
C PHE A 162 30.19 -11.89 -3.23
N GLU A 163 29.21 -11.81 -4.13
CA GLU A 163 28.63 -10.55 -4.63
C GLU A 163 27.46 -10.11 -3.74
N PHE A 164 27.77 -9.72 -2.50
CA PHE A 164 26.76 -9.47 -1.47
C PHE A 164 25.81 -8.30 -1.78
N ASP A 165 26.29 -7.25 -2.47
CA ASP A 165 25.42 -6.14 -2.86
C ASP A 165 24.31 -6.59 -3.81
N ASN A 166 24.65 -7.48 -4.76
CA ASN A 166 23.67 -8.09 -5.65
C ASN A 166 22.76 -9.03 -4.86
N ALA A 167 23.29 -9.89 -3.98
CA ALA A 167 22.46 -10.77 -3.15
C ALA A 167 21.41 -9.97 -2.33
N ILE A 168 21.84 -8.89 -1.67
CA ILE A 168 20.95 -7.97 -0.92
C ILE A 168 19.90 -7.34 -1.84
N LYS A 169 20.26 -6.99 -3.08
CA LYS A 169 19.31 -6.45 -4.08
C LYS A 169 18.15 -7.42 -4.34
N TYR A 170 18.43 -8.72 -4.52
CA TYR A 170 17.41 -9.76 -4.74
C TYR A 170 16.64 -10.10 -3.46
N GLN A 171 17.30 -10.11 -2.30
CA GLN A 171 16.64 -10.27 -1.00
C GLN A 171 15.59 -9.15 -0.77
N LYS A 172 15.96 -7.89 -1.01
CA LYS A 172 15.03 -6.75 -0.92
C LYS A 172 13.85 -6.87 -1.89
N ALA A 173 14.06 -7.43 -3.08
CA ALA A 173 12.99 -7.68 -4.04
C ALA A 173 12.01 -8.77 -3.57
N GLN A 174 12.49 -9.80 -2.88
CA GLN A 174 11.63 -10.81 -2.27
C GLN A 174 10.80 -10.21 -1.12
N GLU A 175 11.45 -9.42 -0.26
CA GLU A 175 10.77 -8.73 0.84
C GLU A 175 9.69 -7.78 0.32
N PHE A 176 9.97 -7.07 -0.78
CA PHE A 176 9.02 -6.22 -1.46
C PHE A 176 7.75 -6.99 -1.88
N LEU A 177 7.91 -8.13 -2.57
CA LEU A 177 6.76 -8.96 -2.97
C LEU A 177 6.00 -9.51 -1.77
N ARG A 178 6.69 -9.91 -0.69
CA ARG A 178 6.07 -10.38 0.55
C ARG A 178 5.22 -9.30 1.20
N LYS A 179 5.78 -8.11 1.40
CA LYS A 179 5.08 -6.93 1.99
C LYS A 179 3.88 -6.51 1.15
N THR A 180 3.95 -6.66 -0.16
CA THR A 180 2.91 -6.16 -1.06
C THR A 180 1.82 -7.19 -1.37
N LYS A 181 2.06 -8.48 -1.06
CA LYS A 181 1.04 -9.54 -1.08
C LYS A 181 0.03 -9.40 0.07
N GLU A 182 0.41 -8.73 1.15
CA GLU A 182 -0.52 -8.36 2.21
C GLU A 182 -1.65 -7.51 1.60
N PRO A 183 -2.93 -7.84 1.84
CA PRO A 183 -4.04 -7.22 1.13
C PRO A 183 -3.99 -5.69 1.30
N GLN A 184 -3.71 -5.00 0.20
CA GLN A 184 -3.85 -3.57 0.13
C GLN A 184 -5.35 -3.28 0.03
N VAL A 185 -5.91 -2.67 1.06
CA VAL A 185 -7.29 -2.20 1.02
C VAL A 185 -7.30 -0.90 0.20
N THR A 186 -7.21 -1.05 -1.12
CA THR A 186 -7.19 0.06 -2.11
C THR A 186 -8.49 0.83 -2.12
N GLU A 187 -9.59 0.18 -1.77
CA GLU A 187 -10.82 0.82 -1.36
C GLU A 187 -10.98 0.53 0.13
N ILE A 188 -10.87 1.55 0.97
CA ILE A 188 -11.42 1.51 2.33
C ILE A 188 -12.88 1.08 2.16
N GLU A 189 -13.17 -0.23 2.29
CA GLU A 189 -14.49 -0.83 2.06
C GLU A 189 -15.48 0.03 2.82
N LYS A 190 -16.31 0.82 2.12
CA LYS A 190 -17.17 1.88 2.67
C LYS A 190 -17.46 1.63 4.16
N ILE A 191 -16.61 2.20 4.99
CA ILE A 191 -16.63 1.85 6.39
C ILE A 191 -17.76 2.67 6.99
N PHE A 192 -18.90 2.02 7.17
CA PHE A 192 -20.02 2.62 7.87
C PHE A 192 -19.86 2.37 9.36
N LYS A 193 -20.18 3.39 10.15
CA LYS A 193 -20.48 3.23 11.57
C LYS A 193 -21.80 2.45 11.65
N VAL A 194 -21.74 1.21 12.12
CA VAL A 194 -22.93 0.36 12.27
C VAL A 194 -23.07 -0.02 13.74
N ASP A 195 -24.16 0.44 14.34
CA ASP A 195 -24.58 0.04 15.67
C ASP A 195 -25.56 -1.13 15.54
N TYR A 196 -25.20 -2.29 16.10
CA TYR A 196 -26.11 -3.42 16.22
C TYR A 196 -26.74 -3.40 17.61
N ILE A 197 -28.07 -3.46 17.65
CA ILE A 197 -28.81 -3.69 18.89
C ILE A 197 -29.34 -5.12 18.85
N VAL A 198 -28.93 -5.92 19.82
CA VAL A 198 -29.29 -7.34 19.95
C VAL A 198 -30.21 -7.50 21.15
N PHE A 199 -31.34 -8.17 20.96
CA PHE A 199 -32.28 -8.50 22.02
C PHE A 199 -32.33 -10.02 22.19
N LYS A 200 -32.24 -10.51 23.43
CA LYS A 200 -32.44 -11.92 23.74
C LYS A 200 -33.26 -12.08 25.00
N GLN A 201 -34.32 -12.87 24.93
CA GLN A 201 -35.17 -13.20 26.06
C GLN A 201 -34.79 -14.57 26.61
N ILE A 202 -34.58 -14.66 27.93
CA ILE A 202 -34.40 -15.93 28.64
C ILE A 202 -35.29 -15.88 29.89
N ASN A 203 -36.35 -16.69 29.92
CA ASN A 203 -37.36 -16.69 30.98
C ASN A 203 -37.96 -15.27 31.22
N ASN A 204 -37.80 -14.74 32.44
CA ASN A 204 -38.24 -13.41 32.88
C ASN A 204 -37.16 -12.32 32.72
N ILE A 205 -36.12 -12.59 31.95
CA ILE A 205 -34.98 -11.68 31.76
C ILE A 205 -34.89 -11.28 30.29
N ALA A 206 -34.98 -9.97 30.03
CA ALA A 206 -34.58 -9.34 28.78
C ALA A 206 -33.08 -9.06 28.81
N LEU A 207 -32.34 -9.47 27.80
CA LEU A 207 -30.97 -9.03 27.55
C LEU A 207 -30.99 -8.07 26.36
N VAL A 208 -30.50 -6.85 26.57
CA VAL A 208 -30.29 -5.85 25.53
C VAL A 208 -28.79 -5.63 25.40
N GLY A 209 -28.24 -6.06 24.28
CA GLY A 209 -26.85 -5.84 23.89
C GLY A 209 -26.74 -4.73 22.85
N VAL A 210 -25.86 -3.76 23.06
CA VAL A 210 -25.45 -2.80 22.04
C VAL A 210 -24.02 -3.11 21.64
N LYS A 211 -23.81 -3.34 20.35
CA LYS A 211 -22.49 -3.60 19.77
C LYS A 211 -22.20 -2.57 18.69
N SER A 212 -21.25 -1.69 18.95
CA SER A 212 -20.79 -0.70 17.98
C SER A 212 -19.63 -1.26 17.18
N TYR A 213 -19.76 -1.23 15.86
CA TYR A 213 -18.66 -1.47 14.93
C TYR A 213 -18.21 -0.13 14.36
N ASN A 214 -16.97 0.24 14.66
CA ASN A 214 -16.30 1.32 13.97
C ASN A 214 -15.17 0.69 13.16
N TYR A 215 -15.18 0.88 11.85
CA TYR A 215 -14.04 0.49 11.02
C TYR A 215 -13.68 -0.99 11.07
N GLY A 216 -14.71 -1.85 11.03
CA GLY A 216 -14.56 -3.31 11.00
C GLY A 216 -14.17 -3.93 12.35
N ILE A 217 -13.93 -3.08 13.36
CA ILE A 217 -13.51 -3.48 14.70
C ILE A 217 -14.65 -3.22 15.68
N THR A 218 -14.89 -4.17 16.58
CA THR A 218 -15.83 -3.96 17.70
C THR A 218 -15.21 -2.96 18.66
N THR A 219 -15.79 -1.78 18.77
CA THR A 219 -15.26 -0.71 19.62
C THR A 219 -15.93 -0.64 20.97
N ASN A 220 -17.20 -1.03 21.06
CA ASN A 220 -17.96 -1.08 22.30
C ASN A 220 -18.92 -2.27 22.31
N PHE A 221 -18.99 -2.93 23.47
CA PHE A 221 -19.95 -3.99 23.73
C PHE A 221 -20.55 -3.79 25.12
N PHE A 222 -21.84 -3.43 25.15
CA PHE A 222 -22.59 -3.23 26.38
C PHE A 222 -23.77 -4.19 26.42
N ILE A 223 -23.93 -4.91 27.52
CA ILE A 223 -25.13 -5.72 27.79
C ILE A 223 -25.79 -5.18 29.05
N LYS A 224 -27.09 -4.90 28.96
CA LYS A 224 -27.95 -4.70 30.12
C LYS A 224 -29.01 -5.79 30.18
N TYR A 225 -29.41 -6.15 31.39
CA TYR A 225 -30.53 -7.03 31.62
C TYR A 225 -31.68 -6.28 32.30
N PHE A 226 -32.91 -6.69 32.00
CA PHE A 226 -34.14 -6.16 32.58
C PHE A 226 -35.00 -7.33 33.04
N TYR A 227 -35.60 -7.21 34.21
CA TYR A 227 -36.61 -8.16 34.69
C TYR A 227 -37.99 -7.69 34.25
N TRP A 228 -38.85 -8.62 33.84
CA TRP A 228 -40.29 -8.40 33.72
C TRP A 228 -41.08 -9.52 34.41
#